data_AF-A0A9N9BTY9-F1
#
_entry.id   AF-A0A9N9BTY9-F1
#
_cell.length_a   1.000
_cell.length_b   1.000
_cell.length_c   1.000
_cell.angle_alpha   90.00
_cell.angle_beta   90.00
_cell.angle_gamma   90.00
#
_symmetry.space_group_name_H-M   'P 1'
#
loop_
_entity.id
_entity.type
_entity.pdbx_description
1 polymer ?
#
loop_
_entity_poly.entity_id
_entity_poly.type
_entity_poly.pdbx_seq_one_letter_code
_entity_poly.pdbx_strand_id
1 'polypeptide(L)' 'LEKLMPVFDGENMEIEIWPELLPGEKPHILITYDEFMFLSYDGMPMCWMPKDLQLLEMEFYKI' A
#
# COMPACT_ATOMS: atom_id res chain seq x y z
N LEU A 1 9.12 9.60 -16.32
CA LEU A 1 8.12 8.64 -15.82
C LEU A 1 7.03 9.34 -15.02
N GLU A 2 7.41 10.23 -14.09
CA GLU A 2 6.49 11.00 -13.23
C GLU A 2 5.65 12.06 -13.97
N LYS A 3 6.11 12.62 -15.09
CA LYS A 3 5.40 13.67 -15.86
C LYS A 3 3.99 13.29 -16.36
N LEU A 4 3.69 12.00 -16.48
CA LEU A 4 2.38 11.50 -16.91
C LEU A 4 1.58 10.90 -15.76
N MET A 5 2.03 11.08 -14.51
CA MET A 5 1.29 10.66 -13.31
C MET A 5 0.45 11.83 -12.80
N PRO A 6 -0.73 11.55 -12.20
CA PRO A 6 -1.45 12.56 -11.44
C PRO A 6 -0.65 12.95 -10.19
N VAL A 7 -0.74 14.22 -9.82
CA VAL A 7 -0.16 14.76 -8.60
C VAL A 7 -1.28 15.06 -7.63
N PHE A 8 -1.11 14.65 -6.37
CA PHE A 8 -2.05 14.95 -5.30
C PHE A 8 -1.42 15.99 -4.36
N ASP A 9 -2.18 17.03 -4.03
CA ASP A 9 -1.76 18.16 -3.20
C ASP A 9 -2.87 18.50 -2.18
N GLY A 10 -2.61 19.42 -1.26
CA GLY A 10 -3.46 19.73 -0.12
C GLY A 10 -3.10 18.92 1.13
N GLU A 11 -3.61 19.36 2.29
CA GLU A 11 -3.25 18.76 3.59
C GLU A 11 -3.71 17.29 3.70
N ASN A 12 -4.80 16.96 3.03
CA ASN A 12 -5.38 15.61 3.00
C ASN A 12 -5.37 15.00 1.59
N MET A 13 -4.48 15.47 0.70
CA MET A 13 -4.42 15.04 -0.70
C MET A 13 -5.74 15.23 -1.46
N GLU A 14 -6.52 16.25 -1.07
CA GLU A 14 -7.84 16.53 -1.64
C GLU A 14 -7.78 17.18 -3.02
N ILE A 15 -6.64 17.73 -3.41
CA ILE A 15 -6.44 18.37 -4.71
C ILE A 15 -5.79 17.37 -5.65
N GLU A 16 -6.49 16.99 -6.72
CA GLU A 16 -5.98 16.11 -7.76
C GLU A 16 -5.64 16.91 -9.03
N ILE A 17 -4.40 16.79 -9.50
CA ILE A 17 -3.87 17.48 -10.67
C ILE A 17 -3.47 16.46 -11.71
N TRP A 18 -4.26 16.35 -12.78
CA TRP A 18 -3.98 15.45 -13.91
C TRP A 18 -2.97 16.06 -14.89
N PRO A 19 -2.07 15.25 -15.48
CA PRO A 19 -1.09 15.71 -16.46
C PRO A 19 -1.75 16.05 -17.80
N GLU A 20 -1.13 16.96 -18.55
CA GLU A 20 -1.51 17.22 -19.94
C GLU A 20 -1.02 16.06 -20.83
N LEU A 21 -1.95 15.42 -21.55
CA LEU A 21 -1.66 14.28 -22.42
C LEU A 21 -1.68 14.68 -23.89
N LEU A 22 -0.67 14.29 -24.65
CA LEU A 22 -0.67 14.39 -26.11
C LEU A 22 -1.50 13.26 -26.74
N PRO A 23 -1.93 13.41 -28.01
CA PRO A 23 -2.66 12.35 -28.71
C PRO A 23 -1.89 11.01 -28.71
N GLY A 24 -2.51 9.98 -28.14
CA GLY A 24 -1.93 8.63 -28.03
C GLY A 24 -1.22 8.35 -26.70
N GLU A 25 -1.02 9.35 -25.85
CA GLU A 25 -0.51 9.16 -24.50
C GLU A 25 -1.62 8.68 -23.54
N LYS A 26 -1.19 8.03 -22.46
CA LYS A 26 -2.06 7.54 -21.40
C LYS A 26 -1.50 7.97 -20.06
N PRO A 27 -2.35 8.28 -19.06
CA PRO A 27 -1.88 8.59 -17.74
C PRO A 27 -1.19 7.36 -17.14
N HIS A 28 -0.11 7.60 -16.42
CA HIS A 28 0.60 6.60 -15.65
C HIS A 28 -0.01 6.52 -14.26
N ILE A 29 -0.23 5.30 -13.79
CA ILE A 29 -0.66 5.02 -12.43
C ILE A 29 0.48 4.28 -11.75
N LEU A 30 0.92 4.77 -10.60
CA LEU A 30 1.89 4.06 -9.78
C LEU A 30 1.15 2.96 -9.01
N ILE A 31 1.53 1.71 -9.27
CA ILE A 31 1.06 0.56 -8.50
C ILE A 31 2.21 0.16 -7.58
N THR A 32 2.02 0.36 -6.28
CA THR A 32 2.93 -0.13 -5.25
C THR A 32 2.36 -1.40 -4.65
N TYR A 33 3.19 -2.44 -4.55
CA TYR A 33 2.89 -3.61 -3.73
C TYR A 33 3.69 -3.47 -2.44
N ASP A 34 3.03 -3.61 -1.30
CA ASP A 34 3.72 -3.75 -0.03
C ASP A 34 4.00 -5.24 0.22
N GLU A 35 5.21 -5.56 0.68
CA GLU A 35 5.57 -6.93 1.01
C GLU A 35 4.88 -7.32 2.32
N PHE A 36 4.00 -8.32 2.28
CA PHE A 36 3.37 -8.83 3.49
C PHE A 36 4.19 -10.00 4.05
N MET A 37 4.64 -9.89 5.31
CA MET A 37 5.23 -11.02 6.02
C MET A 37 4.14 -12.01 6.42
N PHE A 38 4.02 -13.10 5.68
CA PHE A 38 3.27 -14.27 6.13
C PHE A 38 4.15 -15.10 7.06
N LEU A 39 3.81 -15.09 8.35
CA LEU A 39 4.43 -15.98 9.32
C LEU A 39 3.72 -17.35 9.24
N SER A 40 4.37 -18.37 8.67
CA SER A 40 3.89 -19.74 8.80
C SER A 40 4.23 -20.24 10.20
N TYR A 41 3.30 -20.09 11.14
CA TYR A 41 3.36 -20.80 12.41
C TYR A 41 2.93 -22.25 12.14
N ASP A 42 3.82 -23.02 11.52
CA ASP A 42 3.62 -24.44 11.20
C ASP A 42 3.53 -25.26 12.50
N GLY A 43 2.37 -25.20 13.15
CA GLY A 43 1.98 -26.00 14.32
C GLY A 43 2.56 -25.57 15.66
N MET A 44 3.22 -24.41 15.79
CA MET A 44 3.75 -23.94 17.08
C MET A 44 2.79 -22.92 17.75
N PRO A 45 2.31 -23.17 18.99
CA PRO A 45 1.38 -22.27 19.69
C PRO A 45 2.06 -21.03 20.31
N MET A 46 3.35 -20.78 20.07
CA MET A 46 4.07 -19.64 20.64
C MET A 46 4.76 -18.83 19.54
N CYS A 47 4.33 -17.58 19.39
CA CYS A 47 5.13 -16.56 18.74
C CYS A 47 6.17 -16.03 19.72
N TRP A 48 7.43 -15.92 19.30
CA TRP A 48 8.38 -15.06 20.00
C TRP A 48 8.08 -13.63 19.58
N MET A 49 7.46 -12.86 20.47
CA MET A 49 7.19 -11.45 20.25
C MET A 49 7.91 -10.63 21.34
N PRO A 50 8.59 -9.51 20.97
CA PRO A 50 9.05 -8.53 21.94
C PRO A 50 7.90 -8.10 22.85
N LYS A 51 8.17 -7.96 24.15
CA LYS A 51 7.18 -7.75 25.21
C LYS A 51 6.28 -6.52 25.02
N ASP A 52 6.69 -5.63 24.12
CA ASP A 52 6.15 -4.27 23.96
C ASP A 52 5.38 -4.08 22.64
N LEU A 53 5.21 -5.13 21.84
CA LEU A 53 4.35 -5.07 20.65
C LEU A 53 2.93 -5.47 21.04
N GLN A 54 1.98 -4.56 20.86
CA GLN A 54 0.57 -4.90 20.93
C GLN A 54 0.18 -5.57 19.60
N LEU A 55 -0.43 -6.75 19.67
CA LEU A 55 -1.03 -7.38 18.49
C LEU A 55 -2.03 -6.39 17.89
N LEU A 56 -1.79 -5.93 16.66
CA LEU A 56 -2.90 -5.47 15.83
C LEU A 56 -3.80 -6.68 15.64
N GLU A 57 -5.08 -6.54 15.95
CA GLU A 57 -6.10 -7.56 15.65
C GLU A 57 -6.05 -7.84 14.15
N MET A 58 -5.35 -8.90 13.78
CA MET A 58 -5.37 -9.42 12.44
C MET A 58 -6.72 -10.12 12.27
N GLU A 59 -7.71 -9.39 11.77
CA GLU A 59 -8.90 -10.00 11.20
C GLU A 59 -8.46 -10.87 10.02
N PHE A 60 -8.35 -12.17 10.27
CA PHE A 60 -8.13 -13.15 9.21
C PHE A 60 -9.37 -13.14 8.30
N TYR A 61 -9.31 -12.38 7.22
CA TYR A 61 -10.22 -12.56 6.10
C TYR A 61 -9.96 -13.97 5.54
N LYS A 62 -10.88 -14.90 5.84
CA LYS A 62 -10.94 -16.20 5.17
C LYS A 62 -11.24 -15.94 3.70
N ILE A 63 -10.26 -16.25 2.84
CA ILE A 63 -10.44 -16.39 1.39
C ILE A 63 -11.22 -17.69 1.13
#